data_AF-A0A1H4EFH3-F1
#
_entry.id   AF-A0A1H4EFH3-F1
#
_cell.length_a   1.000
_cell.length_b   1.000
_cell.length_c   1.000
_cell.angle_alpha   90.00
_cell.angle_beta   90.00
_cell.angle_gamma   90.00
#
_symmetry.space_group_name_H-M   'P 1'
#
loop_
_entity.id
_entity.type
_entity.pdbx_description
1 polymer ?
#
loop_
_entity_poly.entity_id
_entity_poly.type
_entity_poly.pdbx_seq_one_letter_code
_entity_poly.pdbx_strand_id
1 'polypeptide(L)'
;MVRKEEGQSLVEFALVLPVLLLLVVGIFDFGRVLYTHLQMELVAQEAVRLGGLGQGETAVKEYAHNHFQAANPEGLEVLVTVSSRDGTSTGEWKSGNYVTVTMSYPEEILQPLGGASIPYTVKTSSTIRIE
;
A
#
# COMPACT_ATOMS: atom_id res chain seq x y z
N MET A 1 -54.51 5.71 -28.96
CA MET A 1 -53.50 6.21 -28.00
C MET A 1 -52.15 5.74 -28.48
N VAL A 2 -51.33 6.62 -29.07
CA VAL A 2 -49.94 6.28 -29.42
C VAL A 2 -49.10 6.55 -28.17
N ARG A 3 -48.63 5.49 -27.51
CA ARG A 3 -47.65 5.61 -26.42
C ARG A 3 -46.31 6.00 -27.04
N LYS A 4 -45.77 7.15 -26.65
CA LYS A 4 -44.42 7.59 -27.04
C LYS A 4 -43.41 6.81 -26.20
N GLU A 5 -42.78 5.80 -26.81
CA GLU A 5 -41.70 4.98 -26.24
C GLU A 5 -40.32 5.68 -26.32
N GLU A 6 -40.24 6.85 -26.95
CA GLU A 6 -38.99 7.54 -27.31
C GLU A 6 -38.13 8.01 -26.11
N GLY A 7 -38.67 7.98 -24.89
CA GLY A 7 -37.94 8.30 -23.66
C GLY A 7 -37.53 7.10 -22.80
N GLN A 8 -38.05 5.91 -23.08
CA GLN A 8 -37.85 4.75 -22.21
C GLN A 8 -36.39 4.27 -22.24
N SER A 9 -35.79 4.17 -23.41
CA SER A 9 -34.40 3.72 -23.56
C SER A 9 -33.40 4.67 -22.89
N LEU A 10 -33.70 5.99 -22.86
CA LEU A 10 -32.89 6.97 -22.14
C LEU A 10 -32.97 6.76 -20.63
N VAL A 11 -34.17 6.46 -20.11
CA VAL A 11 -34.39 6.17 -18.68
C VAL A 11 -33.70 4.86 -18.27
N GLU A 12 -33.82 3.81 -19.07
CA GLU A 12 -33.14 2.52 -18.83
C GLU A 12 -31.62 2.70 -18.79
N PHE A 13 -31.05 3.46 -19.73
CA PHE A 13 -29.62 3.77 -19.73
C PHE A 13 -29.21 4.60 -18.51
N ALA A 14 -30.00 5.60 -18.12
CA ALA A 14 -29.73 6.42 -16.94
C ALA A 14 -29.75 5.63 -15.63
N LEU A 15 -30.46 4.51 -15.56
CA LEU A 15 -30.46 3.62 -14.39
C LEU A 15 -29.25 2.67 -14.35
N VAL A 16 -28.78 2.21 -15.50
CA VAL A 16 -27.61 1.30 -15.58
C VAL A 16 -26.29 2.07 -15.46
N LEU A 17 -26.23 3.28 -16.01
CA LEU A 17 -25.01 4.09 -16.06
C LEU A 17 -24.34 4.30 -14.68
N PRO A 18 -25.05 4.65 -13.59
CA PRO A 18 -24.44 4.80 -12.27
C PRO A 18 -23.77 3.53 -11.75
N VAL A 19 -24.39 2.36 -11.98
CA VAL A 19 -23.82 1.06 -11.58
C VAL A 19 -22.57 0.77 -12.41
N LEU A 20 -22.62 1.02 -13.71
CA LEU A 20 -21.45 0.87 -14.59
C LEU A 20 -20.30 1.79 -14.16
N LEU A 21 -20.58 3.05 -13.86
CA LEU A 21 -19.58 4.01 -13.39
C LEU A 21 -18.97 3.58 -12.05
N LEU A 22 -19.78 3.09 -11.11
CA LEU A 22 -19.29 2.57 -9.84
C LEU A 22 -18.34 1.39 -10.05
N LEU A 23 -18.70 0.45 -10.93
CA LEU A 23 -17.83 -0.69 -11.27
C LEU A 23 -16.50 -0.23 -11.88
N VAL A 24 -16.54 0.71 -12.83
CA VAL A 24 -15.33 1.23 -13.47
C VAL A 24 -14.44 1.95 -12.45
N VAL A 25 -15.01 2.84 -11.63
CA VAL A 25 -14.29 3.53 -10.54
C VAL A 25 -13.68 2.53 -9.56
N GLY A 26 -14.44 1.50 -9.17
CA GLY A 26 -13.98 0.46 -8.27
C GLY A 26 -12.79 -0.34 -8.84
N ILE A 27 -12.81 -0.66 -10.14
CA ILE A 27 -11.69 -1.37 -10.79
C ILE A 27 -10.41 -0.51 -10.79
N PHE A 28 -10.53 0.76 -11.16
CA PHE A 28 -9.36 1.65 -11.19
C PHE A 28 -8.79 1.91 -9.79
N ASP A 29 -9.66 2.17 -8.82
CA ASP A 29 -9.22 2.41 -7.44
C ASP A 29 -8.62 1.15 -6.79
N PHE A 30 -9.21 -0.02 -7.04
CA PHE A 30 -8.61 -1.28 -6.61
C PHE A 30 -7.22 -1.49 -7.21
N GLY A 31 -7.05 -1.22 -8.51
CA GLY A 31 -5.75 -1.28 -9.18
C GLY A 31 -4.71 -0.35 -8.55
N ARG A 32 -5.14 0.86 -8.16
CA ARG A 32 -4.30 1.84 -7.46
C ARG A 32 -3.82 1.32 -6.11
N VAL A 33 -4.72 0.79 -5.28
CA VAL A 33 -4.37 0.21 -3.96
C VAL A 33 -3.45 -1.01 -4.10
N LEU A 34 -3.73 -1.88 -5.08
CA LEU A 34 -2.89 -3.05 -5.38
C LEU A 34 -1.49 -2.63 -5.82
N TYR A 35 -1.39 -1.60 -6.67
CA TYR A 35 -0.11 -1.05 -7.09
C TYR A 35 0.71 -0.54 -5.88
N THR A 36 0.08 0.21 -4.97
CA THR A 36 0.72 0.67 -3.72
C THR A 36 1.24 -0.51 -2.90
N HIS A 37 0.46 -1.59 -2.76
CA HIS A 37 0.88 -2.77 -2.02
C HIS A 37 2.09 -3.46 -2.63
N LEU A 38 2.08 -3.71 -3.95
CA LEU A 38 3.20 -4.34 -4.66
C LEU A 38 4.46 -3.49 -4.58
N GLN A 39 4.33 -2.18 -4.72
CA GLN A 39 5.47 -1.27 -4.58
C GLN A 39 6.04 -1.29 -3.16
N MET A 40 5.20 -1.25 -2.12
CA MET A 40 5.65 -1.35 -0.73
C MET A 40 6.39 -2.66 -0.48
N GLU A 41 5.92 -3.78 -1.03
CA GLU A 41 6.58 -5.08 -0.88
C GLU A 41 7.99 -5.07 -1.48
N LEU A 42 8.13 -4.58 -2.71
CA LEU A 42 9.43 -4.47 -3.39
C LEU A 42 10.40 -3.57 -2.60
N VAL A 43 9.92 -2.41 -2.13
CA VAL A 43 10.73 -1.47 -1.35
C VAL A 43 11.13 -2.09 0.00
N ALA A 44 10.21 -2.78 0.68
CA ALA A 44 10.50 -3.43 1.96
C ALA A 44 11.57 -4.52 1.83
N GLN A 45 11.51 -5.32 0.75
CA GLN A 45 12.50 -6.36 0.47
C GLN A 45 13.90 -5.78 0.23
N GLU A 46 13.99 -4.70 -0.53
CA GLU A 46 15.28 -4.08 -0.82
C GLU A 46 15.83 -3.28 0.37
N ALA A 47 14.95 -2.60 1.12
CA ALA A 47 15.30 -1.92 2.36
C ALA A 47 15.85 -2.89 3.42
N VAL A 48 15.19 -4.05 3.61
CA VAL A 48 15.66 -5.04 4.59
C VAL A 48 16.96 -5.70 4.14
N ARG A 49 17.21 -5.83 2.84
CA ARG A 49 18.48 -6.34 2.28
C ARG A 49 19.65 -5.43 2.64
N LEU A 50 19.48 -4.11 2.55
CA LEU A 50 20.48 -3.16 3.04
C LEU A 50 20.77 -3.39 4.52
N GLY A 51 19.73 -3.61 5.31
CA GLY A 51 19.89 -3.90 6.72
C GLY A 51 20.64 -5.21 7.00
N GLY A 52 20.38 -6.25 6.21
CA GLY A 52 21.10 -7.53 6.26
C GLY A 52 22.59 -7.39 5.94
N LEU A 53 22.97 -6.42 5.11
CA LEU A 53 24.36 -6.06 4.79
C LEU A 53 25.02 -5.18 5.86
N GLY A 54 24.36 -4.95 7.00
CA GLY A 54 24.89 -4.15 8.11
C GLY A 54 24.69 -2.64 7.97
N GLN A 55 23.89 -2.17 7.01
CA GLN A 55 23.49 -0.76 6.96
C GLN A 55 22.56 -0.45 8.13
N GLY A 56 22.84 0.62 8.89
CA GLY A 56 22.05 0.96 10.06
C GLY A 56 20.62 1.42 9.74
N GLU A 57 19.81 1.55 10.79
CA GLU A 57 18.38 1.89 10.71
C GLU A 57 18.08 3.14 9.84
N THR A 58 18.89 4.19 9.98
CA THR A 58 18.71 5.44 9.24
C THR A 58 18.78 5.22 7.73
N ALA A 59 19.76 4.43 7.26
CA ALA A 59 19.92 4.15 5.83
C ALA A 59 18.76 3.30 5.29
N VAL A 60 18.27 2.34 6.08
CA VAL A 60 17.10 1.52 5.72
C VAL A 60 15.84 2.37 5.60
N LYS A 61 15.59 3.27 6.55
CA LYS A 61 14.44 4.19 6.53
C LYS A 61 14.53 5.18 5.36
N GLU A 62 15.69 5.79 5.16
CA GLU A 62 15.92 6.73 4.06
C GLU A 62 15.72 6.03 2.70
N TYR A 63 16.22 4.81 2.54
CA TYR A 63 15.99 4.02 1.33
C TYR A 63 14.50 3.82 1.08
N ALA A 64 13.75 3.41 2.10
CA ALA A 64 12.32 3.16 1.99
C ALA A 64 11.54 4.44 1.60
N HIS A 65 11.83 5.58 2.23
CA HIS A 65 11.17 6.85 1.90
C HIS A 65 11.55 7.37 0.50
N ASN A 66 12.80 7.18 0.06
CA ASN A 66 13.25 7.68 -1.25
C ASN A 66 12.75 6.83 -2.43
N HIS A 67 12.45 5.54 -2.21
CA HIS A 67 12.04 4.61 -3.28
C HIS A 67 10.55 4.28 -3.25
N PHE A 68 9.84 4.60 -2.16
CA PHE A 68 8.39 4.57 -2.14
C PHE A 68 7.81 5.84 -2.78
N GLN A 69 7.04 5.66 -3.85
CA GLN A 69 6.42 6.71 -4.63
C GLN A 69 4.91 6.59 -4.46
N ALA A 70 4.31 7.56 -3.79
CA ALA A 70 2.87 7.63 -3.59
C ALA A 70 2.40 9.07 -3.70
N ALA A 71 1.07 9.26 -3.77
CA ALA A 71 0.48 10.59 -3.85
C ALA A 71 0.77 11.45 -2.59
N ASN A 72 0.88 10.82 -1.42
CA ASN A 72 1.27 11.48 -0.17
C ASN A 72 2.42 10.72 0.51
N PRO A 73 3.69 10.95 0.12
CA PRO A 73 4.83 10.23 0.67
C PRO A 73 5.01 10.36 2.19
N GLU A 74 4.51 11.45 2.80
CA GLU A 74 4.60 11.69 4.24
C GLU A 74 3.73 10.73 5.08
N GLY A 75 2.74 10.08 4.45
CA GLY A 75 1.92 9.08 5.12
C GLY A 75 2.63 7.75 5.38
N LEU A 76 3.81 7.52 4.78
CA LEU A 76 4.53 6.26 4.96
C LEU A 76 5.17 6.19 6.35
N GLU A 77 4.81 5.18 7.11
CA GLU A 77 5.48 4.81 8.35
C GLU A 77 6.40 3.61 8.11
N VAL A 78 7.67 3.74 8.51
CA VAL A 78 8.66 2.67 8.42
C VAL A 78 9.17 2.32 9.81
N LEU A 79 8.89 1.10 10.25
CA LEU A 79 9.38 0.53 11.50
C LEU A 79 10.47 -0.49 11.19
N VAL A 80 11.64 -0.31 11.79
CA VAL A 80 12.75 -1.27 11.71
C VAL A 80 12.94 -1.88 13.09
N THR A 81 12.96 -3.20 13.16
CA THR A 81 13.24 -3.93 14.40
C THR A 81 14.38 -4.91 14.17
N VAL A 82 15.20 -5.11 15.21
CA VAL A 82 16.30 -6.06 15.18
C VAL A 82 16.11 -7.06 16.30
N SER A 83 16.10 -8.34 15.96
CA SER A 83 15.88 -9.45 16.90
C SER A 83 17.01 -10.47 16.87
N SER A 84 17.28 -11.11 18.01
CA SER A 84 18.18 -12.26 18.08
C SER A 84 17.51 -13.50 17.49
N ARG A 85 18.28 -14.59 17.36
CA ARG A 85 17.77 -15.90 16.91
C ARG A 85 16.60 -16.42 17.76
N ASP A 86 16.58 -16.07 19.05
CA ASP A 86 15.54 -16.50 19.99
C ASP A 86 14.29 -15.60 19.93
N GLY A 87 14.26 -14.61 19.02
CA GLY A 87 13.14 -13.69 18.82
C GLY A 87 13.14 -12.47 19.74
N THR A 88 14.13 -12.33 20.62
CA THR A 88 14.25 -11.18 21.53
C THR A 88 14.66 -9.94 20.75
N SER A 89 13.90 -8.84 20.87
CA SER A 89 14.31 -7.54 20.32
C SER A 89 15.57 -7.06 21.03
N THR A 90 16.64 -6.84 20.29
CA THR A 90 17.94 -6.41 20.84
C THR A 90 18.31 -5.00 20.43
N GLY A 91 17.84 -4.53 19.27
CA GLY A 91 18.34 -3.30 18.65
C GLY A 91 19.82 -3.37 18.23
N GLU A 92 20.46 -4.52 18.40
CA GLU A 92 21.88 -4.70 18.12
C GLU A 92 22.09 -5.20 16.70
N TRP A 93 22.59 -4.34 15.83
CA TRP A 93 22.95 -4.63 14.44
C TRP A 93 24.24 -5.47 14.38
N LYS A 94 24.14 -6.76 14.73
CA LYS A 94 25.24 -7.71 14.78
C LYS A 94 24.96 -8.90 13.88
N SER A 95 26.01 -9.44 13.25
CA SER A 95 25.95 -10.68 12.48
C SER A 95 25.30 -11.80 13.31
N GLY A 96 24.36 -12.52 12.70
CA GLY A 96 23.57 -13.55 13.37
C GLY A 96 22.20 -13.10 13.89
N ASN A 97 21.99 -11.80 14.08
CA ASN A 97 20.66 -11.25 14.38
C ASN A 97 19.83 -11.12 13.09
N TYR A 98 18.55 -10.82 13.24
CA TYR A 98 17.59 -10.62 12.16
C TYR A 98 17.12 -9.16 12.18
N VAL A 99 17.01 -8.56 11.01
CA VAL A 99 16.39 -7.26 10.81
C VAL A 99 15.03 -7.46 10.15
N THR A 100 14.01 -6.81 10.68
CA THR A 100 12.65 -6.79 10.13
C THR A 100 12.29 -5.35 9.79
N VAL A 101 11.91 -5.12 8.53
CA VAL A 101 11.39 -3.84 8.06
C VAL A 101 9.89 -3.99 7.87
N THR A 102 9.11 -3.17 8.58
CA THR A 102 7.65 -3.09 8.46
C THR A 102 7.29 -1.72 7.89
N MET A 103 6.53 -1.72 6.79
CA MET A 103 6.03 -0.50 6.17
C MET A 103 4.52 -0.45 6.31
N SER A 104 3.99 0.70 6.70
CA SER A 104 2.57 0.97 6.88
C SER A 104 2.22 2.25 6.15
N TYR A 105 1.19 2.22 5.31
CA TYR A 105 0.78 3.38 4.52
C TYR A 105 -0.76 3.52 4.54
N PRO A 106 -1.30 4.68 4.98
CA PRO A 106 -2.72 4.94 4.97
C PRO A 106 -3.19 5.15 3.53
N GLU A 107 -4.25 4.45 3.16
CA GLU A 107 -4.90 4.50 1.86
C GLU A 107 -6.41 4.69 2.00
N GLU A 108 -7.04 5.17 0.94
CA GLU A 108 -8.49 5.27 0.88
C GLU A 108 -9.04 4.45 -0.28
N ILE A 109 -9.91 3.49 0.03
CA ILE A 109 -10.63 2.73 -0.98
C ILE A 109 -11.80 3.57 -1.48
N LEU A 110 -12.07 3.50 -2.78
CA LEU A 110 -13.05 4.31 -3.49
C LEU A 110 -12.81 5.82 -3.33
N GLN A 111 -11.54 6.25 -3.39
CA GLN A 111 -11.14 7.65 -3.26
C GLN A 111 -11.94 8.62 -4.16
N PRO A 112 -12.29 8.28 -5.43
CA PRO A 112 -13.10 9.16 -6.28
C PRO A 112 -14.52 9.43 -5.76
N LEU A 113 -15.03 8.67 -4.78
CA LEU A 113 -16.32 8.92 -4.13
C LEU A 113 -16.25 10.01 -3.04
N GLY A 114 -15.07 10.59 -2.80
CA GLY A 114 -14.89 11.69 -1.84
C GLY A 114 -15.25 11.26 -0.42
N GLY A 115 -16.22 11.91 0.21
CA GLY A 115 -16.60 11.63 1.60
C GLY A 115 -17.21 10.24 1.86
N ALA A 116 -17.46 9.45 0.82
CA ALA A 116 -17.84 8.04 0.94
C ALA A 116 -16.65 7.08 0.78
N SER A 117 -15.41 7.59 0.72
CA SER A 117 -14.22 6.76 0.72
C SER A 117 -14.10 5.98 2.03
N ILE A 118 -13.45 4.82 1.94
CA ILE A 118 -13.28 3.91 3.07
C ILE A 118 -11.80 3.93 3.46
N PRO A 119 -11.43 4.40 4.66
CA PRO A 119 -10.04 4.40 5.08
C PRO A 119 -9.54 2.97 5.26
N TYR A 120 -8.35 2.71 4.76
CA TYR A 120 -7.64 1.45 4.81
C TYR A 120 -6.16 1.70 5.11
N THR A 121 -5.43 0.70 5.58
CA THR A 121 -3.98 0.82 5.78
C THR A 121 -3.32 -0.38 5.17
N VAL A 122 -2.48 -0.13 4.17
CA VAL A 122 -1.65 -1.16 3.55
C VAL A 122 -0.48 -1.40 4.48
N LYS A 123 -0.25 -2.66 4.85
CA LYS A 123 0.86 -3.08 5.69
C LYS A 123 1.65 -4.19 5.01
N THR A 124 2.97 -4.11 5.07
CA THR A 124 3.87 -5.17 4.63
C THR A 124 5.07 -5.27 5.57
N SER A 125 5.66 -6.46 5.65
CA SER A 125 6.85 -6.69 6.46
C SER A 125 7.79 -7.67 5.77
N SER A 126 9.09 -7.39 5.82
CA SER A 126 10.13 -8.29 5.32
C SER A 126 11.22 -8.48 6.38
N THR A 127 11.79 -9.68 6.47
CA THR A 127 12.81 -10.04 7.48
C THR A 127 13.99 -10.75 6.85
N ILE A 128 15.22 -10.32 7.17
CA ILE A 128 16.47 -10.92 6.70
C ILE A 128 17.44 -11.07 7.87
N ARG A 129 18.31 -12.08 7.80
CA ARG A 129 19.41 -12.27 8.74
C ARG A 129 20.58 -11.34 8.39
N ILE A 130 21.18 -10.72 9.40
CA ILE A 130 22.39 -9.90 9.28
C ILE A 130 23.60 -10.83 9.11
N GLU A 131 24.38 -10.58 8.05
CA GLU A 131 25.61 -11.30 7.73
C GLU A 131 26.84 -10.80 8.51
#